data_AF-A0A2M7TXV0-F1
#
_entry.id   AF-A0A2M7TXV0-F1
#
_cell.length_a   1.000
_cell.length_b   1.000
_cell.length_c   1.000
_cell.angle_alpha   90.00
_cell.angle_beta   90.00
_cell.angle_gamma   90.00
#
_symmetry.space_group_name_H-M   'P 1'
#
loop_
_entity.id
_entity.type
_entity.pdbx_description
1 polymer ?
#
loop_
_entity_poly.entity_id
_entity_poly.type
_entity_poly.pdbx_seq_one_letter_code
_entity_poly.pdbx_strand_id
1 'polypeptide(L)'
;IRGEDHISNTPKQILLYLALDGKPPKFGHVPLILGADGKRLSKRHGATSVLAFSEQGILPEAMFNFLALLGWSAKDNQEFYQPEEIIARFQPSGFNNTGAVFDEDKLQWVNARHIRQLDIQRLKQTVRPYFIQNDLGDIYDAAGEDF
;
A
#
# COMPACT_ATOMS: atom_id res chain seq x y z
N ILE A 1 13.80 8.72 -5.09
CA ILE A 1 12.79 9.04 -4.05
C ILE A 1 12.99 8.04 -2.91
N ARG A 2 12.93 8.45 -1.65
CA ARG A 2 13.18 7.59 -0.47
C ARG A 2 12.52 8.16 0.79
N GLY A 3 12.53 7.44 1.91
CA GLY A 3 12.02 7.95 3.18
C GLY A 3 12.75 9.20 3.69
N GLU A 4 12.03 10.07 4.40
CA GLU A 4 12.56 11.31 5.01
C GLU A 4 13.63 11.07 6.08
N ASP A 5 13.72 9.85 6.62
CA ASP A 5 14.79 9.43 7.52
C ASP A 5 16.19 9.50 6.87
N HIS A 6 16.26 9.64 5.55
CA HIS A 6 17.50 9.85 4.82
C HIS A 6 17.80 11.31 4.46
N ILE A 7 17.00 12.29 4.88
CA ILE A 7 17.25 13.71 4.58
C ILE A 7 18.65 14.13 5.05
N SER A 8 19.03 13.75 6.27
CA SER A 8 20.34 14.07 6.87
C SER A 8 21.54 13.47 6.12
N ASN A 9 21.32 12.44 5.30
CA ASN A 9 22.37 11.85 4.45
C ASN A 9 22.58 12.62 3.15
N THR A 10 21.59 13.41 2.72
CA THR A 10 21.59 14.09 1.41
C THR A 10 22.75 15.06 1.25
N PRO A 11 23.08 15.93 2.23
CA PRO A 11 24.24 16.83 2.10
C PRO A 11 25.56 16.07 1.88
N LYS A 12 25.76 14.96 2.62
CA LYS A 12 26.95 14.11 2.48
C LYS A 12 27.02 13.47 1.10
N GLN A 13 25.90 12.97 0.59
CA GLN A 13 25.82 12.37 -0.74
C GLN A 13 26.08 13.40 -1.85
N ILE A 14 25.58 14.63 -1.72
CA ILE A 14 25.88 15.72 -2.66
C ILE A 14 27.39 15.98 -2.71
N LEU A 15 28.06 16.08 -1.55
CA LEU A 15 29.50 16.27 -1.50
C LEU A 15 30.26 15.12 -2.18
N LEU A 16 29.82 13.87 -2.01
CA LEU A 16 30.41 12.72 -2.71
C LEU A 16 30.23 12.80 -4.23
N TYR A 17 29.06 13.20 -4.73
CA TYR A 17 28.86 13.41 -6.16
C TYR A 17 29.83 14.47 -6.69
N LEU A 18 29.92 15.63 -6.02
CA LEU A 18 30.79 16.72 -6.44
C LEU A 18 32.28 16.34 -6.41
N ALA A 19 32.71 15.59 -5.39
CA ALA A 19 34.10 15.14 -5.27
C ALA A 19 34.52 14.13 -6.35
N LEU A 20 33.55 13.43 -6.95
CA LEU A 20 33.74 12.48 -8.04
C LEU A 20 33.41 13.09 -9.41
N ASP A 21 33.35 14.43 -9.51
CA ASP A 21 32.95 15.18 -10.71
C ASP A 21 31.57 14.77 -11.29
N GLY A 22 30.71 14.20 -10.43
CA GLY A 22 29.37 13.75 -10.76
C GLY A 22 28.31 14.83 -10.52
N LYS A 23 27.27 14.84 -11.35
CA LYS A 23 26.10 15.71 -11.14
C LYS A 23 25.14 15.09 -10.11
N PRO A 24 24.83 15.78 -8.99
CA PRO A 24 23.86 15.27 -8.03
C PRO A 24 22.47 15.06 -8.67
N PRO A 25 21.78 13.95 -8.37
CA PRO A 25 20.42 13.72 -8.85
C PRO A 25 19.43 14.63 -8.12
N LYS A 26 18.18 14.68 -8.62
CA LYS A 26 17.07 15.25 -7.85
C LYS A 26 16.71 14.29 -6.71
N PHE A 27 16.70 14.81 -5.49
CA PHE A 27 16.28 14.06 -4.31
C PHE A 27 14.82 14.35 -3.99
N GLY A 28 14.04 13.31 -3.72
CA GLY A 28 12.68 13.40 -3.20
C GLY A 28 12.57 12.54 -1.95
N HIS A 29 12.06 13.13 -0.88
CA HIS A 29 11.90 12.49 0.42
C HIS A 29 10.42 12.39 0.75
N VAL A 30 9.91 11.17 0.92
CA VAL A 30 8.52 10.92 1.32
C VAL A 30 8.43 10.83 2.84
N PRO A 31 7.37 11.36 3.45
CA PRO A 31 7.24 11.38 4.90
C PRO A 31 7.19 9.96 5.47
N LEU A 32 7.60 9.79 6.74
CA LEU A 32 7.49 8.49 7.39
C LEU A 32 6.02 8.14 7.60
N ILE A 33 5.73 6.84 7.45
CA ILE A 33 4.45 6.28 7.86
C ILE A 33 4.43 6.23 9.39
N LEU A 34 3.36 6.74 9.97
CA LEU A 34 3.15 6.82 11.41
C LEU A 34 2.17 5.74 11.87
N GLY A 35 2.34 5.24 13.10
CA GLY A 35 1.29 4.49 13.78
C GLY A 35 0.20 5.41 14.32
N ALA A 36 -0.85 4.82 14.88
CA ALA A 36 -1.96 5.55 15.50
C ALA A 36 -1.53 6.47 16.67
N ASP A 37 -0.37 6.19 17.29
CA ASP A 37 0.22 7.00 18.35
C ASP A 37 1.04 8.20 17.82
N GLY A 38 1.07 8.41 16.50
CA GLY A 38 1.82 9.46 15.82
C GLY A 38 3.33 9.21 15.77
N LYS A 39 3.83 8.09 16.29
CA LYS A 39 5.25 7.72 16.17
C LYS A 39 5.49 6.92 14.90
N ARG A 40 6.76 6.81 14.50
CA ARG A 40 7.16 5.99 13.35
C ARG A 40 6.58 4.58 13.47
N LEU A 41 5.89 4.14 12.41
CA LEU A 41 5.38 2.78 12.34
C LEU A 41 6.54 1.77 12.49
N SER A 42 6.31 0.77 13.32
CA SER A 42 7.29 -0.25 13.69
C SER A 42 6.58 -1.54 14.07
N LYS A 43 7.30 -2.67 14.09
CA LYS A 43 6.74 -4.00 14.43
C LYS A 43 5.93 -4.05 15.74
N ARG A 44 6.14 -3.10 16.65
CA ARG A 44 5.38 -3.00 17.91
C ARG A 44 3.91 -2.61 17.72
N HIS A 45 3.55 -2.08 16.55
CA HIS A 45 2.21 -1.60 16.22
C HIS A 45 1.34 -2.68 15.57
N GLY A 46 1.81 -3.93 15.42
CA GLY A 46 1.04 -5.03 14.85
C GLY A 46 1.61 -5.57 13.54
N ALA A 47 0.72 -5.95 12.61
CA ALA A 47 1.11 -6.45 11.30
C ALA A 47 1.77 -5.34 10.48
N THR A 48 3.09 -5.21 10.55
CA THR A 48 3.83 -4.21 9.73
C THR A 48 4.45 -4.80 8.48
N SER A 49 4.10 -6.04 8.14
CA SER A 49 4.58 -6.73 6.96
C SER A 49 3.45 -6.84 5.95
N VAL A 50 3.73 -6.50 4.69
CA VAL A 50 2.80 -6.72 3.58
C VAL A 50 2.38 -8.19 3.50
N LEU A 51 3.27 -9.13 3.82
CA LEU A 51 2.95 -10.56 3.86
C LEU A 51 1.92 -10.90 4.94
N ALA A 52 2.03 -10.29 6.12
CA ALA A 52 1.06 -10.52 7.20
C ALA A 52 -0.34 -10.02 6.80
N PHE A 53 -0.43 -8.89 6.07
CA PHE A 53 -1.70 -8.42 5.52
C PHE A 53 -2.25 -9.33 4.41
N SER A 54 -1.37 -9.90 3.58
CA SER A 54 -1.78 -10.90 2.59
C SER A 54 -2.39 -12.13 3.28
N GLU A 55 -1.78 -12.62 4.37
CA GLU A 55 -2.31 -13.74 5.16
C GLU A 55 -3.67 -13.39 5.80
N GLN A 56 -3.93 -12.11 6.09
CA GLN A 56 -5.22 -11.62 6.60
C GLN A 56 -6.29 -11.40 5.51
N GLY A 57 -5.99 -11.66 4.23
CA GLY A 57 -6.96 -11.49 3.15
C GLY A 57 -7.06 -10.07 2.60
N ILE A 58 -6.04 -9.23 2.84
CA ILE A 58 -5.91 -7.96 2.13
C ILE A 58 -5.47 -8.23 0.70
N LEU A 59 -6.26 -7.78 -0.27
CA LEU A 59 -5.97 -7.87 -1.69
C LEU A 59 -4.73 -7.03 -2.04
N PRO A 60 -3.89 -7.48 -3.00
CA PRO A 60 -2.73 -6.72 -3.43
C PRO A 60 -3.11 -5.36 -4.03
N GLU A 61 -4.24 -5.27 -4.75
CA GLU A 61 -4.77 -4.03 -5.34
C GLU A 61 -5.21 -3.04 -4.25
N ALA A 62 -5.81 -3.55 -3.17
CA ALA A 62 -6.22 -2.75 -2.02
C ALA A 62 -5.01 -2.21 -1.25
N MET A 63 -4.02 -3.06 -0.99
CA MET A 63 -2.76 -2.65 -0.37
C MET A 63 -2.04 -1.60 -1.22
N PHE A 64 -2.00 -1.79 -2.54
CA PHE A 64 -1.40 -0.83 -3.46
C PHE A 64 -2.12 0.52 -3.41
N ASN A 65 -3.45 0.53 -3.53
CA ASN A 65 -4.27 1.74 -3.43
C ASN A 65 -4.02 2.44 -2.09
N PHE A 66 -4.03 1.71 -0.99
CA PHE A 66 -3.84 2.29 0.35
C PHE A 66 -2.45 2.91 0.51
N LEU A 67 -1.39 2.17 0.21
CA LEU A 67 0.00 2.64 0.34
C LEU A 67 0.30 3.82 -0.60
N ALA A 68 -0.25 3.81 -1.81
CA ALA A 68 -0.06 4.91 -2.76
C ALA A 68 -0.62 6.24 -2.24
N LEU A 69 -1.66 6.22 -1.39
CA LEU A 69 -2.24 7.42 -0.81
C LEU A 69 -1.56 7.86 0.50
N LEU A 70 -0.62 7.07 1.02
CA LEU A 70 0.22 7.46 2.15
C LEU A 70 1.32 8.40 1.68
N GLY A 71 1.03 9.70 1.75
CA GLY A 71 1.99 10.75 1.38
C GLY A 71 1.82 11.29 -0.03
N TRP A 72 0.81 10.84 -0.77
CA TRP A 72 0.50 11.29 -2.13
C TRP A 72 -1.01 11.39 -2.37
N SER A 73 -1.44 12.31 -3.23
CA SER A 73 -2.85 12.46 -3.64
C SER A 73 -2.96 12.93 -5.09
N ALA A 74 -3.99 12.46 -5.79
CA ALA A 74 -4.38 12.95 -7.12
C ALA A 74 -5.08 14.33 -7.10
N LYS A 75 -5.33 14.91 -5.90
CA LYS A 75 -5.99 16.22 -5.69
C LYS A 75 -7.45 16.30 -6.19
N ASP A 76 -8.12 15.16 -6.25
CA ASP A 76 -9.54 15.02 -6.65
C ASP A 76 -10.45 14.56 -5.50
N ASN A 77 -9.91 14.49 -4.27
CA ASN A 77 -10.56 13.98 -3.06
C ASN A 77 -11.07 12.53 -3.15
N GLN A 78 -10.59 11.75 -4.12
CA GLN A 78 -10.89 10.31 -4.19
C GLN A 78 -9.89 9.51 -3.36
N GLU A 79 -10.39 8.48 -2.70
CA GLU A 79 -9.58 7.58 -1.86
C GLU A 79 -9.55 6.13 -2.37
N PHE A 80 -10.34 5.85 -3.41
CA PHE A 80 -10.42 4.54 -4.05
C PHE A 80 -10.03 4.66 -5.51
N TYR A 81 -9.08 3.83 -5.92
CA TYR A 81 -8.58 3.76 -7.29
C TYR A 81 -8.22 2.32 -7.63
N GLN A 82 -8.34 1.98 -8.91
CA GLN A 82 -7.63 0.83 -9.45
C GLN A 82 -6.13 1.15 -9.60
N PRO A 83 -5.24 0.15 -9.50
CA PRO A 83 -3.79 0.36 -9.63
C PRO A 83 -3.40 1.12 -10.90
N GLU A 84 -4.06 0.84 -12.03
CA GLU A 84 -3.82 1.47 -13.33
C GLU A 84 -4.14 2.97 -13.32
N GLU A 85 -5.18 3.36 -12.58
CA GLU A 85 -5.57 4.78 -12.43
C GLU A 85 -4.51 5.55 -11.64
N ILE A 86 -3.98 4.96 -10.57
CA ILE A 86 -2.88 5.55 -9.79
C ILE A 86 -1.65 5.70 -10.68
N ILE A 87 -1.27 4.65 -11.43
CA ILE A 87 -0.11 4.69 -12.34
C ILE A 87 -0.28 5.81 -13.37
N ALA A 88 -1.48 5.97 -13.96
CA ALA A 88 -1.75 7.00 -14.95
C ALA A 88 -1.74 8.43 -14.36
N ARG A 89 -2.14 8.58 -13.09
CA ARG A 89 -2.23 9.89 -12.41
C ARG A 89 -0.96 10.26 -11.64
N PHE A 90 -0.03 9.31 -11.42
CA PHE A 90 1.11 9.52 -10.53
C PHE A 90 2.03 10.64 -11.01
N GLN A 91 2.17 11.67 -10.18
CA GLN A 91 3.02 12.82 -10.45
C GLN A 91 3.72 13.28 -9.17
N PRO A 92 5.00 13.73 -9.22
CA PRO A 92 5.71 14.23 -8.05
C PRO A 92 5.04 15.43 -7.37
N SER A 93 4.24 16.21 -8.09
CA SER A 93 3.46 17.34 -7.58
C SER A 93 2.32 16.93 -6.63
N GLY A 94 2.00 15.62 -6.57
CA GLY A 94 1.01 15.04 -5.67
C GLY A 94 1.58 14.65 -4.30
N PHE A 95 2.90 14.68 -4.10
CA PHE A 95 3.49 14.41 -2.79
C PHE A 95 3.10 15.48 -1.76
N ASN A 96 2.84 15.04 -0.53
CA ASN A 96 2.61 15.91 0.62
C ASN A 96 3.76 15.79 1.64
N ASN A 97 3.87 16.77 2.54
CA ASN A 97 4.95 16.85 3.53
C ASN A 97 4.52 16.36 4.92
N THR A 98 3.31 15.80 5.07
CA THR A 98 2.76 15.42 6.37
C THR A 98 2.85 13.91 6.54
N GLY A 99 3.34 13.46 7.69
CA GLY A 99 3.34 12.04 8.06
C GLY A 99 1.96 11.42 7.89
N ALA A 100 1.89 10.34 7.12
CA ALA A 100 0.64 9.62 6.90
C ALA A 100 0.49 8.55 7.99
N VAL A 101 -0.61 8.64 8.74
CA VAL A 101 -0.96 7.62 9.73
C VAL A 101 -1.44 6.38 9.00
N PHE A 102 -0.88 5.23 9.37
CA PHE A 102 -1.35 3.92 8.92
C PHE A 102 -2.65 3.61 9.67
N ASP A 103 -3.76 3.75 8.98
CA ASP A 103 -5.11 3.47 9.47
C ASP A 103 -5.58 2.11 8.93
N GLU A 104 -5.62 1.11 9.81
CA GLU A 104 -6.06 -0.26 9.48
C GLU A 104 -7.54 -0.32 9.11
N ASP A 105 -8.40 0.49 9.75
CA ASP A 105 -9.84 0.52 9.43
C ASP A 105 -10.04 1.06 8.01
N LYS A 106 -9.27 2.08 7.64
CA LYS A 106 -9.25 2.60 6.27
C LYS A 106 -8.74 1.56 5.27
N LEU A 107 -7.69 0.81 5.60
CA LEU A 107 -7.19 -0.28 4.76
C LEU A 107 -8.29 -1.34 4.55
N GLN A 108 -9.00 -1.74 5.61
CA GLN A 108 -10.11 -2.68 5.52
C GLN A 108 -11.26 -2.14 4.65
N TRP A 109 -11.59 -0.85 4.78
CA TRP A 109 -12.60 -0.19 3.94
C TRP A 109 -12.22 -0.22 2.45
N VAL A 110 -10.96 0.13 2.12
CA VAL A 110 -10.43 0.05 0.75
C VAL A 110 -10.49 -1.40 0.26
N ASN A 111 -10.04 -2.36 1.09
CA ASN A 111 -10.05 -3.78 0.76
C ASN A 111 -11.45 -4.32 0.44
N ALA A 112 -12.43 -4.02 1.30
CA ALA A 112 -13.81 -4.42 1.07
C ALA A 112 -14.38 -3.84 -0.24
N ARG A 113 -13.93 -2.64 -0.62
CA ARG A 113 -14.35 -2.01 -1.88
C ARG A 113 -13.71 -2.70 -3.10
N HIS A 114 -12.44 -3.11 -3.02
CA HIS A 114 -11.79 -3.92 -4.05
C HIS A 114 -12.39 -5.32 -4.17
N ILE A 115 -12.69 -6.00 -3.05
CA ILE A 115 -13.35 -7.31 -3.05
C ILE A 115 -14.69 -7.25 -3.81
N ARG A 116 -15.48 -6.19 -3.61
CA ARG A 116 -16.77 -6.00 -4.32
C ARG A 116 -16.62 -5.74 -5.82
N GLN A 117 -15.43 -5.43 -6.32
CA GLN A 117 -15.17 -5.25 -7.75
C GLN A 117 -14.66 -6.53 -8.42
N LEU A 118 -14.31 -7.58 -7.66
CA LEU A 118 -13.87 -8.84 -8.23
C LEU A 118 -15.02 -9.51 -8.98
N ASP A 119 -14.70 -10.07 -10.14
CA ASP A 119 -15.59 -11.06 -10.76
C ASP A 119 -15.65 -12.33 -9.90
N ILE A 120 -16.70 -13.13 -10.12
CA ILE A 120 -16.95 -14.32 -9.33
C ILE A 120 -15.80 -15.33 -9.42
N GLN A 121 -15.14 -15.47 -10.56
CA GLN A 121 -14.07 -16.45 -10.77
C GLN A 121 -12.82 -16.05 -9.99
N ARG A 122 -12.47 -14.76 -10.01
CA ARG A 122 -11.36 -14.23 -9.24
C ARG A 122 -11.64 -14.28 -7.75
N LEU A 123 -12.86 -13.98 -7.33
CA LEU A 123 -13.27 -14.10 -5.93
C LEU A 123 -13.14 -15.55 -5.43
N LYS A 124 -13.68 -16.51 -6.18
CA LYS A 124 -13.54 -17.97 -5.93
C LYS A 124 -12.07 -18.36 -5.70
N GLN A 125 -11.19 -18.01 -6.64
CA GLN A 125 -9.74 -18.27 -6.52
C GLN A 125 -9.10 -17.63 -5.28
N THR A 126 -9.56 -16.43 -4.91
CA THR A 126 -9.00 -15.66 -3.80
C THR A 126 -9.37 -16.29 -2.45
N VAL A 127 -10.62 -16.75 -2.30
CA VAL A 127 -11.12 -17.27 -1.02
C VAL A 127 -10.80 -18.75 -0.82
N ARG A 128 -10.68 -19.53 -1.91
CA ARG A 128 -10.42 -20.99 -1.88
C ARG A 128 -9.30 -21.43 -0.93
N PRO A 129 -8.11 -20.78 -0.88
CA PRO A 129 -7.07 -21.16 0.08
C PRO A 129 -7.53 -21.09 1.55
N TYR A 130 -8.38 -20.12 1.89
CA TYR A 130 -8.91 -19.96 3.24
C TYR A 130 -9.92 -21.07 3.59
N PHE A 131 -10.72 -21.53 2.63
CA PHE A 131 -11.64 -22.65 2.83
C PHE A 131 -10.88 -23.94 3.11
N ILE A 132 -9.85 -24.23 2.30
CA ILE A 132 -8.99 -25.41 2.47
C ILE A 132 -8.27 -25.36 3.83
N GLN A 133 -7.70 -24.20 4.19
CA GLN A 133 -6.95 -24.06 5.44
C GLN A 133 -7.81 -24.24 6.69
N ASN A 134 -9.10 -23.89 6.63
CA ASN A 134 -10.01 -23.95 7.76
C ASN A 134 -10.91 -25.22 7.74
N ASP A 135 -10.63 -26.18 6.85
CA ASP A 135 -11.41 -27.42 6.69
C ASP A 135 -12.92 -27.17 6.51
N LEU A 136 -13.24 -26.12 5.74
CA LEU A 136 -14.63 -25.70 5.50
C LEU A 136 -15.30 -26.47 4.34
N GLY A 137 -14.65 -27.53 3.83
CA GLY A 137 -15.18 -28.46 2.82
C GLY A 137 -15.28 -27.89 1.40
N ASP A 138 -15.81 -28.72 0.49
CA ASP A 138 -16.21 -28.28 -0.85
C ASP A 138 -17.41 -27.34 -0.71
N ILE A 139 -17.22 -26.11 -1.17
CA ILE A 139 -18.32 -25.16 -1.28
C ILE A 139 -18.85 -25.27 -2.69
N TYR A 140 -20.16 -25.36 -2.80
CA TYR A 140 -20.82 -25.35 -4.09
C TYR A 140 -21.59 -24.04 -4.21
N ASP A 141 -21.55 -23.42 -5.38
CA ASP A 141 -22.47 -22.32 -5.66
C ASP A 141 -23.92 -22.82 -5.79
N ALA A 142 -24.85 -21.89 -5.99
CA ALA A 142 -26.27 -22.23 -6.11
C ALA A 142 -26.59 -23.18 -7.29
N ALA A 143 -25.67 -23.34 -8.25
CA ALA A 143 -25.79 -24.26 -9.37
C ALA A 143 -25.19 -25.66 -9.08
N GLY A 144 -24.58 -25.85 -7.91
CA GLY A 144 -23.89 -27.10 -7.55
C GLY A 144 -22.49 -27.21 -8.15
N GLU A 145 -21.94 -26.12 -8.71
CA GLU A 145 -20.57 -26.09 -9.20
C GLU A 145 -19.60 -25.77 -8.06
N ASP A 146 -18.39 -26.36 -8.12
CA ASP A 146 -17.30 -26.09 -7.19
C ASP A 146 -17.05 -24.57 -7.11
N PHE A 147 -17.05 -24.06 -5.89
CA PHE A 147 -16.84 -22.67 -5.53
C PHE A 147 -15.35 -22.41 -5.27
#